data_AF-A0A1I4NVZ8-F1
#
_entry.id   AF-A0A1I4NVZ8-F1
#
_cell.length_a   1.000
_cell.length_b   1.000
_cell.length_c   1.000
_cell.angle_alpha   90.00
_cell.angle_beta   90.00
_cell.angle_gamma   90.00
#
_symmetry.space_group_name_H-M   'P 1'
#
loop_
_entity.id
_entity.type
_entity.pdbx_description
1 polymer ?
#
loop_
_entity_poly.entity_id
_entity_poly.type
_entity_poly.pdbx_seq_one_letter_code
_entity_poly.pdbx_strand_id
1 'polypeptide(L)' 'MELDKPKLEHLIGHWIEHNDSHSTSFTDWAEKIEAAGYEDIAKDIRMAAAKMDECSVLLEKARVKLE' A
#
# COMPACT_ATOMS: atom_id res chain seq x y z
N MET A 1 0.49 1.06 27.53
CA MET A 1 1.76 1.11 26.79
C MET A 1 1.83 2.47 26.15
N GLU A 2 2.78 3.30 26.57
CA GLU A 2 2.92 4.69 26.10
C GLU A 2 3.17 4.73 24.58
N LEU A 3 2.74 5.81 23.94
CA LEU A 3 2.98 6.10 22.53
C LEU A 3 4.20 7.03 22.47
N ASP A 4 5.30 6.58 21.87
CA ASP A 4 6.51 7.38 21.69
C ASP A 4 6.91 7.49 20.21
N LYS A 5 7.80 8.43 19.91
CA LYS A 5 8.29 8.70 18.54
C LYS A 5 8.88 7.44 17.88
N PRO A 6 9.82 6.70 18.50
CA PRO A 6 10.39 5.49 17.87
C PRO A 6 9.35 4.43 17.51
N LYS A 7 8.34 4.24 18.37
CA LYS A 7 7.26 3.29 18.10
C LYS A 7 6.35 3.75 16.96
N LEU A 8 6.05 5.05 16.87
CA LEU A 8 5.32 5.62 15.74
C LEU A 8 6.09 5.48 14.43
N GLU A 9 7.39 5.76 14.43
CA GLU A 9 8.26 5.58 13.25
C GLU A 9 8.27 4.13 12.78
N HIS A 10 8.43 3.18 13.71
CA HIS A 10 8.43 1.75 13.38
C HIS A 10 7.08 1.28 12.82
N LEU A 11 5.95 1.67 13.45
CA LEU A 11 4.61 1.29 12.99
C LEU A 11 4.30 1.86 11.61
N ILE A 12 4.56 3.15 11.40
CA ILE A 12 4.27 3.79 10.11
C ILE A 12 5.15 3.20 9.01
N GLY A 13 6.44 2.94 9.29
CA GLY A 13 7.33 2.26 8.35
C GLY A 13 6.85 0.86 7.97
N HIS A 14 6.41 0.07 8.96
CA HIS A 14 5.87 -1.27 8.70
C HIS A 14 4.60 -1.25 7.84
N TRP A 15 3.71 -0.27 8.06
CA TRP A 15 2.51 -0.12 7.22
C TRP A 15 2.84 0.27 5.78
N ILE A 16 3.84 1.14 5.57
CA ILE A 16 4.32 1.49 4.21
C ILE A 16 4.86 0.24 3.52
N GLU A 17 5.75 -0.51 4.17
CA GLU A 17 6.32 -1.75 3.61
C GLU A 17 5.22 -2.76 3.24
N HIS A 18 4.19 -2.89 4.10
CA HIS A 18 3.08 -3.80 3.85
C HIS A 18 2.19 -3.34 2.68
N ASN A 19 1.91 -2.04 2.59
CA ASN A 19 1.17 -1.47 1.46
C ASN A 19 1.91 -1.67 0.14
N ASP A 20 3.24 -1.49 0.12
CA ASP A 20 4.06 -1.67 -1.08
C ASP A 20 4.05 -3.15 -1.54
N SER A 21 4.10 -4.08 -0.58
CA SER A 21 3.93 -5.52 -0.84
C SER A 21 2.55 -5.83 -1.43
N HIS A 22 1.48 -5.24 -0.89
CA HIS A 22 0.13 -5.39 -1.42
C HIS A 22 -0.03 -4.78 -2.81
N SER A 23 0.47 -3.56 -3.03
CA SER A 23 0.41 -2.87 -4.32
C SER A 23 1.08 -3.71 -5.42
N THR A 24 2.27 -4.23 -5.15
CA THR A 24 3.01 -5.12 -6.05
C THR A 24 2.21 -6.39 -6.34
N SER A 25 1.73 -7.08 -5.29
CA SER A 25 0.98 -8.32 -5.45
C SER A 25 -0.32 -8.14 -6.23
N PHE A 26 -1.06 -7.07 -5.95
CA PHE A 26 -2.31 -6.75 -6.63
C PHE A 26 -2.08 -6.43 -8.11
N THR A 27 -1.02 -5.68 -8.41
CA THR A 27 -0.64 -5.37 -9.81
C THR A 27 -0.31 -6.65 -10.58
N ASP A 28 0.55 -7.51 -10.02
CA ASP A 28 0.93 -8.79 -10.64
C ASP A 28 -0.28 -9.71 -10.90
N TRP A 29 -1.25 -9.71 -9.98
CA TRP A 29 -2.46 -10.52 -10.13
C TRP A 29 -3.44 -9.90 -11.11
N ALA A 30 -3.58 -8.58 -11.13
CA ALA A 30 -4.44 -7.90 -12.08
C ALA A 30 -4.01 -8.18 -13.53
N GLU A 31 -2.70 -8.21 -13.81
CA GLU A 31 -2.19 -8.60 -15.13
C GLU A 31 -2.61 -10.03 -15.52
N LYS A 32 -2.49 -10.99 -14.60
CA LYS A 32 -2.89 -12.38 -14.84
C LYS A 32 -4.41 -12.51 -15.05
N ILE A 33 -5.20 -11.75 -14.28
CA ILE A 33 -6.66 -11.76 -14.33
C ILE A 33 -7.16 -11.13 -15.64
N GLU A 34 -6.53 -10.05 -16.09
CA GLU A 34 -6.80 -9.43 -17.39
C GLU A 34 -6.46 -10.39 -18.54
N ALA A 35 -5.29 -11.05 -18.49
CA ALA A 35 -4.90 -12.06 -19.47
C ALA A 35 -5.86 -13.26 -19.53
N ALA A 36 -6.59 -13.53 -18.44
CA ALA A 36 -7.62 -14.56 -18.37
C ALA A 36 -9.01 -14.09 -18.86
N GLY A 37 -9.13 -12.84 -19.35
CA GLY A 37 -10.35 -12.28 -19.93
C GLY A 37 -11.29 -11.59 -18.92
N TYR A 38 -10.84 -11.36 -17.68
CA TYR A 38 -11.64 -10.71 -16.63
C TYR A 38 -11.25 -9.23 -16.46
N GLU A 39 -11.43 -8.44 -17.51
CA GLU A 39 -10.97 -7.04 -17.58
C GLU A 39 -11.52 -6.16 -16.44
N ASP A 40 -12.82 -6.24 -16.16
CA ASP A 40 -13.45 -5.44 -15.09
C ASP A 40 -12.90 -5.78 -13.69
N ILE A 41 -12.62 -7.06 -13.43
CA ILE A 41 -12.03 -7.51 -12.16
C ILE A 41 -10.59 -7.02 -12.03
N ALA A 42 -9.79 -7.15 -13.09
CA ALA A 42 -8.42 -6.67 -13.11
C ALA A 42 -8.34 -5.15 -12.91
N LYS A 43 -9.29 -4.40 -13.47
CA LYS A 43 -9.39 -2.95 -13.28
C LYS A 43 -9.62 -2.59 -11.81
N ASP A 44 -10.56 -3.23 -11.13
CA ASP A 44 -10.84 -2.96 -9.72
C ASP A 44 -9.64 -3.31 -8.83
N ILE A 45 -8.93 -4.41 -9.12
CA ILE A 45 -7.71 -4.80 -8.39
C ILE A 45 -6.57 -3.81 -8.62
N ARG A 46 -6.36 -3.32 -9.85
CA ARG A 46 -5.40 -2.23 -10.11
C ARG A 46 -5.74 -0.96 -9.36
N MET A 47 -7.02 -0.62 -9.26
CA MET A 47 -7.45 0.51 -8.45
C MET A 47 -7.13 0.29 -6.97
N ALA A 48 -7.30 -0.93 -6.45
CA ALA A 48 -6.89 -1.26 -5.09
C ALA A 48 -5.38 -1.10 -4.87
N ALA A 49 -4.54 -1.52 -5.83
CA ALA A 49 -3.09 -1.30 -5.79
C ALA A 49 -2.75 0.20 -5.71
N ALA A 50 -3.33 1.01 -6.59
CA ALA A 50 -3.13 2.46 -6.57
C ALA A 50 -3.58 3.10 -5.24
N LYS A 51 -4.63 2.58 -4.60
CA LYS A 51 -5.04 3.04 -3.26
C LYS A 51 -4.05 2.66 -2.16
N MET A 52 -3.33 1.54 -2.28
CA MET A 52 -2.22 1.22 -1.37
C MET A 52 -1.09 2.23 -1.53
N ASP A 53 -0.74 2.60 -2.77
CA ASP A 53 0.30 3.62 -3.02
C ASP A 53 -0.10 4.99 -2.47
N GLU A 54 -1.34 5.43 -2.70
CA GLU A 54 -1.88 6.67 -2.13
C GLU A 54 -1.83 6.65 -0.58
N CYS A 55 -2.12 5.49 0.02
CA CYS A 55 -2.01 5.29 1.46
C CYS A 55 -0.55 5.44 1.93
N SER A 56 0.40 4.78 1.27
CA SER A 56 1.84 4.91 1.55
C SER A 56 2.32 6.37 1.49
N VAL A 57 1.86 7.15 0.50
CA VAL A 57 2.19 8.58 0.41
C VAL A 57 1.69 9.39 1.62
N LEU A 58 0.48 9.10 2.10
CA LEU A 58 -0.06 9.77 3.30
C LEU A 58 0.68 9.34 4.58
N LEU A 59 1.02 8.06 4.68
CA LEU A 59 1.80 7.51 5.78
C LEU A 59 3.21 8.13 5.83
N GLU A 60 3.88 8.27 4.69
CA GLU A 60 5.19 8.90 4.63
C GLU A 60 5.13 10.38 5.03
N LYS A 61 4.08 11.11 4.60
CA LYS A 61 3.83 12.48 5.07
C LYS A 61 3.60 12.56 6.57
N ALA A 62 3.01 11.53 7.18
CA ALA A 62 2.86 11.45 8.64
C ALA A 62 4.20 11.14 9.31
N ARG A 63 4.99 10.22 8.74
CA ARG A 63 6.33 9.83 9.23
C ARG A 63 7.27 11.02 9.28
N VAL A 64 7.32 11.83 8.23
CA VAL A 64 8.18 13.03 8.15
C VAL A 64 7.83 14.08 9.22
N LYS A 65 6.57 14.15 9.69
CA LYS A 65 6.19 15.07 10.78
C LYS A 65 6.71 14.65 12.16
N LEU A 66 7.27 13.45 12.27
CA LEU A 66 7.89 12.99 13.50
C LEU A 66 9.32 13.55 13.67
N GLU A 67 9.95 14.06 12.59
CA GLU A 67 11.27 14.70 12.63
C GLU A 67 11.32 15.90 13.59
#